data_AF-A0A069QHV8-F1
#
_entry.id   AF-A0A069QHV8-F1
#
_cell.length_a   1.000
_cell.length_b   1.000
_cell.length_c   1.000
_cell.angle_alpha   90.00
_cell.angle_beta   90.00
_cell.angle_gamma   90.00
#
_symmetry.space_group_name_H-M   'P 1'
#
loop_
_entity.id
_entity.type
_entity.pdbx_description
1 polymer ?
#
loop_
_entity_poly.entity_id
_entity_poly.type
_entity_poly.pdbx_seq_one_letter_code
_entity_poly.pdbx_strand_id
1 'polypeptide(L)'
;MHHDIMNCNNNRGLTPLARKNYNEDFYVRLRLGTEGSHKPFPDGDFTVIFTSTGGGRYTCGRENGALTNCKVNPDGTATCFIQGGNLEVGTLKAEVRIMQDDPNFPSGKRRDVLFPDGVIELVTGASSFDDVQMEVAMNYAIVSAYELAVKKGYQGTQEEFYATFSELTKTMNATKETAKGLQTKLEEVNREWQELNTSITDKLSTIKDGKSAYELAKEHGYIGTTEEWLASLKGVKGDTGWLSLVNHGTADTTFALTPNAMHVWGEVAQLTLTLGAPMPNVVNEYAFEFQSPATPTNLSLPATLKWYNNYTPTIRAGKRYQASIVNNVIIMGEVE
;
A
#
# COMPACT_ATOMS: atom_id res chain seq x y z
N MET A 1 -28.10 48.55 -2.49
CA MET A 1 -27.09 49.01 -3.46
C MET A 1 -26.75 47.82 -4.34
N HIS A 2 -27.08 47.93 -5.62
CA HIS A 2 -26.87 46.88 -6.61
C HIS A 2 -25.39 46.50 -6.71
N HIS A 3 -25.12 45.20 -6.68
CA HIS A 3 -23.86 44.63 -7.14
C HIS A 3 -23.91 44.59 -8.67
N ASP A 4 -23.24 45.54 -9.32
CA ASP A 4 -22.96 45.41 -10.75
C ASP A 4 -21.87 44.36 -10.94
N ILE A 5 -22.32 43.23 -11.46
CA ILE A 5 -21.48 42.15 -11.96
C ILE A 5 -20.65 42.74 -13.11
N MET A 6 -19.32 42.84 -12.91
CA MET A 6 -18.35 43.15 -13.98
C MET A 6 -18.53 42.15 -15.12
N ASN A 7 -19.25 42.59 -16.14
CA ASN A 7 -19.51 41.81 -17.34
C ASN A 7 -18.38 42.10 -18.33
N CYS A 8 -17.36 41.24 -18.38
CA CYS A 8 -16.22 41.35 -19.31
C CYS A 8 -16.59 41.09 -20.79
N ASN A 9 -17.81 41.40 -21.22
CA ASN A 9 -18.31 41.09 -22.56
C ASN A 9 -19.28 42.14 -23.13
N ASN A 10 -19.11 43.42 -22.80
CA ASN A 10 -19.86 44.51 -23.42
C ASN A 10 -19.28 44.92 -24.79
N ASN A 11 -19.12 43.96 -25.70
CA ASN A 11 -18.75 44.22 -27.10
C ASN A 11 -19.98 44.33 -28.04
N ARG A 12 -21.17 44.56 -27.49
CA ARG A 12 -22.40 44.73 -28.27
C ARG A 12 -23.03 46.09 -27.94
N GLY A 13 -22.69 47.11 -28.73
CA GLY A 13 -23.38 48.41 -28.73
C GLY A 13 -22.49 49.66 -28.62
N LEU A 14 -21.18 49.57 -28.84
CA LEU A 14 -20.29 50.73 -28.66
C LEU A 14 -20.33 51.65 -29.89
N THR A 15 -20.80 52.88 -29.70
CA THR A 15 -20.52 54.01 -30.57
C THR A 15 -19.01 54.05 -30.86
N PRO A 16 -18.57 54.11 -32.13
CA PRO A 16 -17.14 54.21 -32.44
C PRO A 16 -16.52 55.40 -31.71
N LEU A 17 -15.32 55.22 -31.17
CA LEU A 17 -14.58 56.26 -30.46
C LEU A 17 -14.32 57.48 -31.36
N ALA A 18 -14.12 57.21 -32.64
CA ALA A 18 -13.98 58.19 -33.69
C ALA A 18 -14.29 57.57 -35.05
N ARG A 19 -14.49 58.44 -36.03
CA ARG A 19 -14.59 58.07 -37.45
C ARG A 19 -13.37 58.64 -38.17
N LYS A 20 -12.61 57.84 -38.89
CA LYS A 20 -11.42 58.29 -39.62
C LYS A 20 -11.47 57.83 -41.07
N ASN A 21 -11.00 58.66 -41.99
CA ASN A 21 -10.85 58.27 -43.38
C ASN A 21 -9.71 57.27 -43.49
N TYR A 22 -9.96 56.11 -44.11
CA TYR A 22 -8.96 55.03 -44.23
C TYR A 22 -7.71 55.43 -45.02
N ASN A 23 -7.83 56.45 -45.87
CA ASN A 23 -6.75 56.94 -46.73
C ASN A 23 -6.01 58.15 -46.13
N GLU A 24 -6.40 58.63 -44.95
CA GLU A 24 -5.73 59.72 -44.24
C GLU A 24 -4.81 59.18 -43.15
N ASP A 25 -3.75 59.93 -42.83
CA ASP A 25 -2.92 59.67 -41.68
C ASP A 25 -3.62 60.13 -40.40
N PHE A 26 -3.59 59.31 -39.35
CA PHE A 26 -4.15 59.68 -38.06
C PHE A 26 -3.40 59.05 -36.90
N TYR A 27 -3.60 59.60 -35.71
CA TYR A 27 -2.94 59.18 -34.48
C TYR A 27 -3.91 58.41 -33.61
N VAL A 28 -3.42 57.36 -32.96
CA VAL A 28 -4.15 56.64 -31.91
C VAL A 28 -3.34 56.67 -30.63
N ARG A 29 -3.89 57.28 -29.58
CA ARG A 29 -3.30 57.30 -28.24
C ARG A 29 -3.81 56.10 -27.44
N LEU A 30 -2.89 55.40 -26.80
CA LEU A 30 -3.16 54.25 -25.95
C LEU A 30 -2.79 54.62 -24.52
N ARG A 31 -3.65 54.26 -23.58
CA ARG A 31 -3.42 54.45 -22.14
C ARG A 31 -3.59 53.13 -21.42
N LEU A 32 -2.56 52.67 -20.70
CA LEU A 32 -2.67 51.46 -19.88
C LEU A 32 -3.38 51.78 -18.56
N GLY A 33 -4.44 51.05 -18.24
CA GLY A 33 -5.17 51.19 -16.98
C GLY A 33 -6.69 51.07 -17.12
N THR A 34 -7.37 51.38 -16.04
CA THR A 34 -8.84 51.51 -15.93
C THR A 34 -9.17 52.83 -15.27
N GLU A 35 -10.41 53.31 -15.37
CA GLU A 35 -10.84 54.58 -14.78
C GLU A 35 -10.29 54.80 -13.34
N GLY A 36 -9.43 55.81 -13.18
CA GLY A 36 -8.82 56.19 -11.90
C GLY A 36 -7.50 55.50 -11.53
N SER A 37 -7.00 54.54 -12.32
CA SER A 37 -5.71 53.88 -12.11
C SER A 37 -4.99 53.63 -13.45
N HIS A 38 -4.05 54.51 -13.77
CA HIS A 38 -3.27 54.43 -15.00
C HIS A 38 -1.80 54.14 -14.70
N LYS A 39 -1.16 53.37 -15.57
CA LYS A 39 0.27 53.07 -15.51
C LYS A 39 0.94 53.52 -16.81
N PRO A 40 2.20 53.96 -16.76
CA PRO A 40 2.95 54.29 -17.97
C PRO A 40 3.17 53.02 -18.80
N PHE A 41 3.29 53.18 -20.12
CA PHE A 41 3.83 52.12 -20.97
C PHE A 41 5.23 51.71 -20.48
N PRO A 42 5.54 50.41 -20.44
CA PRO A 42 6.82 49.94 -19.91
C PRO A 42 8.00 50.38 -20.77
N ASP A 43 9.19 50.41 -20.17
CA ASP A 43 10.45 50.66 -20.87
C ASP A 43 10.87 49.47 -21.77
N GLY A 44 10.29 48.29 -21.52
CA GLY A 44 10.45 47.10 -22.35
C GLY A 44 9.80 47.22 -23.74
N ASP A 45 9.95 46.14 -24.52
CA ASP A 45 9.37 46.03 -25.85
C ASP A 45 7.85 45.85 -25.78
N PHE A 46 7.14 46.46 -26.71
CA PHE A 46 5.70 46.31 -26.87
C PHE A 46 5.32 46.45 -28.34
N THR A 47 4.25 45.81 -28.76
CA THR A 47 3.76 45.85 -30.14
C THR A 47 2.26 46.06 -30.12
N VAL A 48 1.79 47.05 -30.87
CA VAL A 48 0.38 47.30 -31.09
C VAL A 48 0.06 46.90 -32.53
N ILE A 49 -0.98 46.10 -32.69
CA ILE A 49 -1.45 45.58 -33.96
C ILE A 49 -2.86 46.12 -34.18
N PHE A 50 -3.02 46.94 -35.21
CA PHE A 50 -4.32 47.41 -35.67
C PHE A 50 -4.80 46.53 -36.82
N THR A 51 -6.02 46.04 -36.73
CA THR A 51 -6.64 45.20 -37.77
C THR A 51 -8.00 45.78 -38.16
N SER A 52 -8.19 46.04 -39.46
CA SER A 52 -9.50 46.46 -39.99
C SER A 52 -10.33 45.25 -40.40
N THR A 53 -11.64 45.31 -40.17
CA THR A 53 -12.57 44.28 -40.68
C THR A 53 -12.67 44.26 -42.21
N GLY A 54 -12.36 45.38 -42.87
CA GLY A 54 -12.31 45.43 -44.34
C GLY A 54 -11.12 44.69 -44.92
N GLY A 55 -10.01 44.64 -44.18
CA GLY A 55 -8.73 44.14 -44.66
C GLY A 55 -7.59 45.10 -44.30
N GLY A 56 -6.37 44.58 -44.28
CA GLY A 56 -5.19 45.35 -43.90
C GLY A 56 -4.86 45.29 -42.41
N ARG A 57 -3.56 45.46 -42.13
CA ARG A 57 -2.99 45.40 -40.78
C ARG A 57 -1.91 46.46 -40.65
N TYR A 58 -1.93 47.19 -39.55
CA TYR A 58 -0.92 48.18 -39.22
C TYR A 58 -0.24 47.83 -37.89
N THR A 59 1.08 47.99 -37.82
CA THR A 59 1.85 47.69 -36.61
C THR A 59 2.72 48.86 -36.20
N CYS A 60 2.73 49.14 -34.91
CA CYS A 60 3.59 50.14 -34.28
C CYS A 60 4.05 49.60 -32.93
N GLY A 61 5.15 50.11 -32.40
CA GLY A 61 5.64 49.68 -31.08
C GLY A 61 7.13 49.89 -30.88
N ARG A 62 7.64 49.32 -29.80
CA ARG A 62 9.05 49.23 -29.49
C ARG A 62 9.53 47.79 -29.69
N GLU A 63 10.54 47.62 -30.54
CA GLU A 63 11.19 46.33 -30.78
C GLU A 63 12.70 46.51 -30.63
N ASN A 64 13.33 45.68 -29.78
CA ASN A 64 14.74 45.78 -29.43
C ASN A 64 15.14 47.20 -28.99
N GLY A 65 14.27 47.89 -28.23
CA GLY A 65 14.50 49.25 -27.76
C GLY A 65 14.21 50.36 -28.78
N ALA A 66 14.01 50.05 -30.07
CA ALA A 66 13.74 51.03 -31.11
C ALA A 66 12.23 51.21 -31.33
N LEU A 67 11.77 52.47 -31.28
CA LEU A 67 10.37 52.82 -31.56
C LEU A 67 10.14 52.88 -33.08
N THR A 68 9.14 52.16 -33.57
CA THR A 68 8.69 52.17 -34.96
C THR A 68 7.23 52.61 -35.01
N ASN A 69 6.94 53.63 -35.83
CA ASN A 69 5.59 54.18 -36.03
C ASN A 69 4.83 54.49 -34.73
N CYS A 70 5.55 54.80 -33.65
CA CYS A 70 4.97 55.25 -32.39
C CYS A 70 5.93 56.14 -31.60
N LYS A 71 5.38 56.79 -30.57
CA LYS A 71 6.14 57.47 -29.50
C LYS A 71 5.54 57.12 -28.14
N VAL A 72 6.38 57.08 -27.11
CA VAL A 72 5.92 57.08 -25.71
C VAL A 72 5.99 58.52 -25.20
N ASN A 73 4.88 59.03 -24.69
CA ASN A 73 4.74 60.41 -24.26
C ASN A 73 5.16 60.58 -22.79
N PRO A 74 5.52 61.80 -22.35
CA PRO A 74 5.89 62.07 -20.96
C PRO A 74 4.79 61.76 -19.93
N ASP A 75 3.52 61.75 -20.35
CA ASP A 75 2.37 61.39 -19.52
C ASP A 75 2.19 59.86 -19.35
N GLY A 76 3.10 59.06 -19.92
CA GLY A 76 3.06 57.60 -19.87
C GLY A 76 2.20 56.94 -20.95
N THR A 77 1.54 57.69 -21.83
CA THR A 77 0.73 57.14 -22.94
C THR A 77 1.58 56.81 -24.16
N ALA A 78 1.22 55.79 -24.93
CA ALA A 78 1.84 55.51 -26.23
C ALA A 78 0.96 56.07 -27.35
N THR A 79 1.54 56.82 -28.29
CA THR A 79 0.85 57.29 -29.49
C THR A 79 1.36 56.51 -30.69
N CYS A 80 0.47 55.85 -31.42
CA CYS A 80 0.77 55.22 -32.70
C CYS A 80 0.41 56.14 -33.87
N PHE A 81 1.30 56.18 -34.85
CA PHE A 81 1.19 56.95 -36.08
C PHE A 81 0.65 56.01 -37.16
N ILE A 82 -0.63 56.09 -37.51
CA ILE A 82 -1.21 55.23 -38.54
C ILE A 82 -1.10 55.96 -39.87
N GLN A 83 -0.40 55.34 -40.82
CA GLN A 83 -0.29 55.82 -42.20
C GLN A 83 -1.48 55.33 -43.02
N GLY A 84 -2.16 56.25 -43.69
CA GLY A 84 -3.31 55.99 -44.54
C GLY A 84 -2.98 55.03 -45.69
N GLY A 85 -3.99 54.29 -46.15
CA GLY A 85 -3.90 53.41 -47.33
C GLY A 85 -3.44 51.98 -47.06
N ASN A 86 -2.96 51.66 -45.86
CA ASN A 86 -2.61 50.27 -45.46
C ASN A 86 -3.76 49.53 -44.75
N LEU A 87 -4.93 50.17 -44.65
CA LEU A 87 -6.13 49.66 -43.99
C LEU A 87 -7.32 49.87 -44.92
N GLU A 88 -8.31 48.99 -44.86
CA GLU A 88 -9.54 49.10 -45.65
C GLU A 88 -10.72 49.60 -44.79
N VAL A 89 -11.79 50.04 -45.46
CA VAL A 89 -13.04 50.53 -44.84
C VAL A 89 -13.63 49.45 -43.93
N GLY A 90 -14.05 49.84 -42.72
CA GLY A 90 -14.57 48.89 -41.73
C GLY A 90 -14.30 49.32 -40.30
N THR A 91 -14.31 48.36 -39.37
CA THR A 91 -14.00 48.60 -37.96
C THR A 91 -12.53 48.30 -37.69
N LEU A 92 -11.79 49.29 -37.19
CA LEU A 92 -10.41 49.13 -36.76
C LEU A 92 -10.35 48.77 -35.28
N LYS A 93 -9.73 47.63 -34.99
CA LYS A 93 -9.49 47.13 -33.63
C LYS A 93 -8.00 47.11 -33.34
N ALA A 94 -7.63 47.32 -32.08
CA ALA A 94 -6.26 47.24 -31.62
C ALA A 94 -6.03 46.00 -30.76
N GLU A 95 -4.85 45.42 -30.86
CA GLU A 95 -4.31 44.40 -29.96
C GLU A 95 -2.96 44.90 -29.46
N VAL A 96 -2.78 44.98 -28.14
CA VAL A 96 -1.56 45.48 -27.50
C VAL A 96 -0.82 44.32 -26.87
N ARG A 97 0.40 44.07 -27.34
CA ARG A 97 1.31 43.04 -26.83
C ARG A 97 2.41 43.70 -26.03
N ILE A 98 2.62 43.27 -24.79
CA ILE A 98 3.67 43.82 -23.93
C ILE A 98 4.62 42.69 -23.55
N MET A 99 5.92 42.91 -23.72
CA MET A 99 6.96 42.00 -23.24
C MET A 99 7.43 42.47 -21.86
N GLN A 100 7.25 41.63 -20.85
CA GLN A 100 7.66 41.89 -19.47
C GLN A 100 8.73 40.90 -19.05
N ASP A 101 9.64 41.33 -18.17
CA ASP A 101 10.57 40.42 -17.53
C ASP A 101 9.82 39.59 -16.48
N ASP A 102 9.88 38.27 -16.60
CA ASP A 102 9.25 37.32 -15.69
C ASP A 102 10.22 36.16 -15.46
N PRO A 103 10.91 36.12 -14.30
CA PRO A 103 11.85 35.06 -13.94
C PRO A 103 11.23 33.66 -13.90
N ASN A 104 9.90 33.56 -13.81
CA ASN A 104 9.19 32.28 -13.79
C ASN A 104 8.87 31.76 -15.20
N PHE A 105 9.11 32.55 -16.25
CA PHE A 105 8.97 32.12 -17.63
C PHE A 105 10.30 31.53 -18.14
N PRO A 106 10.29 30.42 -18.92
CA PRO A 106 11.51 29.79 -19.42
C PRO A 106 12.44 30.72 -20.22
N SER A 107 11.87 31.72 -20.88
CA SER A 107 12.60 32.76 -21.65
C SER A 107 13.06 33.95 -20.80
N GLY A 108 12.76 33.97 -19.50
CA GLY A 108 12.92 35.14 -18.62
C GLY A 108 11.98 36.30 -18.96
N LYS A 109 11.11 36.14 -19.97
CA LYS A 109 10.18 37.15 -20.47
C LYS A 109 8.81 36.54 -20.73
N ARG A 110 7.75 37.24 -20.31
CA ARG A 110 6.35 36.91 -20.57
C ARG A 110 5.75 37.89 -21.56
N ARG A 111 4.93 37.38 -22.49
CA ARG A 111 4.17 38.20 -23.45
C ARG A 111 2.71 38.30 -23.01
N ASP A 112 2.29 39.50 -22.63
CA ASP A 112 0.90 39.80 -22.30
C ASP A 112 0.17 40.34 -23.54
N VAL A 113 -1.04 39.86 -23.79
CA VAL A 113 -1.90 40.31 -24.91
C VAL A 113 -3.13 40.98 -24.32
N LEU A 114 -3.32 42.25 -24.64
CA LEU A 114 -4.37 43.12 -24.12
C LEU A 114 -5.22 43.66 -25.27
N PHE A 115 -6.51 43.83 -25.00
CA PHE A 115 -7.47 44.39 -25.96
C PHE A 115 -7.99 45.71 -25.41
N PRO A 116 -7.74 46.84 -26.10
CA PRO A 116 -8.27 48.13 -25.67
C PRO A 116 -9.78 48.22 -25.84
N ASP A 117 -10.41 49.01 -24.99
CA ASP A 117 -11.83 49.29 -25.03
C ASP A 117 -12.16 50.23 -26.19
N GLY A 118 -13.22 49.89 -26.94
CA GLY A 118 -13.71 50.67 -28.07
C GLY A 118 -13.09 50.31 -29.42
N VAL A 119 -13.63 50.93 -30.48
CA VAL A 119 -13.23 50.70 -31.87
C VAL A 119 -13.26 52.01 -32.65
N ILE A 120 -12.53 52.08 -33.77
CA ILE A 120 -12.54 53.22 -34.69
C ILE A 120 -13.27 52.81 -35.97
N GLU A 121 -14.16 53.65 -36.48
CA GLU A 121 -14.83 53.42 -37.76
C GLU A 121 -13.99 54.02 -38.89
N LEU A 122 -13.52 53.17 -39.81
CA LEU A 122 -12.83 53.57 -41.03
C LEU A 122 -13.84 53.76 -42.17
N VAL A 123 -13.86 54.96 -42.75
CA VAL A 123 -14.82 55.37 -43.79
C VAL A 123 -14.11 55.94 -45.01
N THR A 124 -14.83 56.09 -46.13
CA THR A 124 -14.35 56.80 -47.32
C THR A 124 -14.59 58.31 -47.27
N GLY A 125 -15.43 58.77 -46.34
CA GLY A 125 -15.81 60.17 -46.17
C GLY A 125 -14.89 60.96 -45.23
N ALA A 126 -15.35 62.15 -44.81
CA ALA A 126 -14.57 63.01 -43.92
C ALA A 126 -14.30 62.35 -42.55
N SER A 127 -13.07 62.52 -42.06
CA SER A 127 -12.67 62.18 -40.70
C SER A 127 -13.37 63.07 -39.66
N SER A 128 -13.66 62.51 -38.49
CA SER A 128 -14.03 63.30 -37.30
C SER A 128 -12.81 64.05 -36.78
N PHE A 129 -13.04 65.21 -36.18
CA PHE A 129 -11.98 66.03 -35.57
C PHE A 129 -11.51 65.50 -34.21
N ASP A 130 -12.23 64.56 -33.62
CA ASP A 130 -11.92 64.02 -32.30
C ASP A 130 -10.59 63.25 -32.28
N ASP A 131 -9.83 63.45 -31.22
CA ASP A 131 -8.65 62.65 -30.92
C ASP A 131 -9.08 61.22 -30.57
N VAL A 132 -8.33 60.24 -31.07
CA VAL A 132 -8.58 58.84 -30.73
C VAL A 132 -7.75 58.45 -29.53
N GLN A 133 -8.42 58.15 -28.42
CA GLN A 133 -7.80 57.55 -27.24
C GLN A 133 -8.48 56.22 -26.91
N MET A 134 -7.71 55.14 -26.85
CA MET A 134 -8.18 53.83 -26.39
C MET A 134 -7.61 53.51 -25.01
N GLU A 135 -8.47 53.09 -24.09
CA GLU A 135 -8.05 52.59 -22.78
C GLU A 135 -7.73 51.10 -22.89
N VAL A 136 -6.55 50.71 -22.44
CA VAL A 136 -6.08 49.32 -22.49
C VAL A 136 -6.23 48.73 -21.10
N ALA A 137 -7.31 47.98 -20.90
CA ALA A 137 -7.58 47.30 -19.65
C ALA A 137 -6.43 46.33 -19.33
N MET A 138 -5.71 46.63 -18.26
CA MET A 138 -4.63 45.78 -17.77
C MET A 138 -5.27 44.56 -17.09
N ASN A 139 -5.29 43.43 -17.78
CA ASN A 139 -5.84 42.17 -17.26
C ASN A 139 -5.02 41.65 -16.07
N TYR A 140 -5.20 42.18 -14.86
CA TYR A 140 -4.71 41.71 -13.53
C TYR A 140 -3.23 41.25 -13.38
N ALA A 141 -2.44 41.15 -14.44
CA ALA A 141 -1.14 40.51 -14.51
C ALA A 141 0.03 41.51 -14.35
N ILE A 142 -0.30 42.78 -14.17
CA ILE A 142 0.65 43.89 -13.97
C ILE A 142 0.60 44.41 -12.53
N VAL A 143 -0.30 43.86 -11.71
CA VAL A 143 -0.28 44.06 -10.26
C VAL A 143 0.66 43.00 -9.70
N SER A 144 1.78 43.41 -9.12
CA SER A 144 2.69 42.48 -8.44
C SER A 144 1.90 41.66 -7.41
N ALA A 145 2.34 40.43 -7.14
CA ALA A 145 1.66 39.56 -6.15
C ALA A 145 1.47 40.28 -4.80
N TYR A 146 2.42 41.14 -4.43
CA TYR A 146 2.34 42.01 -3.26
C TYR A 146 1.22 43.06 -3.37
N GLU A 147 1.15 43.83 -4.45
CA GLU A 147 0.09 44.83 -4.66
C GLU A 147 -1.31 44.18 -4.68
N LEU A 148 -1.44 42.94 -5.18
CA LEU A 148 -2.68 42.18 -5.14
C LEU A 148 -3.02 41.73 -3.70
N ALA A 149 -2.02 41.29 -2.94
CA ALA A 149 -2.18 40.94 -1.53
C ALA A 149 -2.64 42.15 -0.70
N VAL A 150 -2.04 43.33 -0.93
CA VAL A 150 -2.44 44.59 -0.28
C VAL A 150 -3.89 44.95 -0.64
N LYS A 151 -4.28 44.83 -1.92
CA LYS A 151 -5.67 45.02 -2.37
C LYS A 151 -6.65 44.05 -1.68
N LYS A 152 -6.17 42.87 -1.27
CA LYS A 152 -6.93 41.85 -0.55
C LYS A 152 -6.81 41.96 0.98
N GLY A 153 -6.20 43.02 1.50
CA GLY A 153 -6.15 43.33 2.93
C GLY A 153 -4.84 42.95 3.64
N TYR A 154 -3.78 42.61 2.91
CA TYR A 154 -2.45 42.42 3.48
C TYR A 154 -1.88 43.76 3.98
N GLN A 155 -1.34 43.77 5.20
CA GLN A 155 -0.81 44.98 5.86
C GLN A 155 0.71 44.93 6.09
N GLY A 156 1.37 43.82 5.77
CA GLY A 156 2.81 43.67 5.93
C GLY A 156 3.61 44.42 4.85
N THR A 157 4.92 44.52 5.06
CA THR A 157 5.81 45.17 4.08
C THR A 157 6.06 44.28 2.87
N GLN A 158 6.57 44.88 1.79
CA GLN A 158 6.94 44.13 0.59
C GLN A 158 8.04 43.11 0.87
N GLU A 159 9.06 43.47 1.66
CA GLU A 159 10.11 42.55 2.08
C GLU A 159 9.55 41.37 2.90
N GLU A 160 8.63 41.61 3.83
CA GLU A 160 7.99 40.55 4.63
C GLU A 160 7.17 39.60 3.76
N PHE A 161 6.42 40.15 2.80
CA PHE A 161 5.64 39.35 1.85
C PHE A 161 6.54 38.41 1.05
N TYR A 162 7.62 38.93 0.45
CA TYR A 162 8.54 38.11 -0.34
C TYR A 162 9.37 37.13 0.50
N ALA A 163 9.64 37.44 1.78
CA ALA A 163 10.30 36.52 2.69
C ALA A 163 9.47 35.24 2.92
N THR A 164 8.14 35.30 2.89
CA THR A 164 7.29 34.10 3.01
C THR A 164 7.49 33.10 1.86
N PHE A 165 7.76 33.59 0.64
CA PHE A 165 8.07 32.74 -0.51
C PHE A 165 9.47 32.14 -0.41
N SER A 166 10.42 32.85 0.18
CA SER A 166 11.77 32.35 0.45
C SER A 166 11.75 31.18 1.43
N GLU A 167 10.99 31.30 2.52
CA GLU A 167 10.82 30.20 3.49
C GLU A 167 10.07 29.01 2.89
N LEU A 168 9.08 29.26 2.03
CA LEU A 168 8.41 28.18 1.29
C LEU A 168 9.37 27.46 0.33
N THR A 169 10.25 28.21 -0.35
CA THR A 169 11.26 27.66 -1.26
C THR A 169 12.31 26.84 -0.51
N LYS A 170 12.77 27.32 0.66
CA LYS A 170 13.66 26.55 1.54
C LYS A 170 13.01 25.27 2.03
N THR A 171 11.75 25.36 2.46
CA THR A 171 10.97 24.19 2.90
C THR A 171 10.84 23.18 1.78
N MET A 172 10.46 23.61 0.57
CA MET A 172 10.30 22.74 -0.59
C MET A 172 11.62 22.09 -1.02
N ASN A 173 12.74 22.82 -0.97
CA ASN A 173 14.07 22.25 -1.23
C ASN A 173 14.46 21.22 -0.16
N ALA A 174 14.22 21.50 1.13
CA ALA A 174 14.47 20.54 2.20
C ALA A 174 13.59 19.28 2.07
N THR A 175 12.31 19.42 1.69
CA THR A 175 11.42 18.30 1.41
C THR A 175 11.89 17.50 0.19
N LYS A 176 12.38 18.16 -0.87
CA LYS A 176 12.93 17.51 -2.06
C LYS A 176 14.17 16.68 -1.76
N GLU A 177 15.10 17.21 -0.97
CA GLU A 177 16.30 16.46 -0.53
C GLU A 177 15.92 15.28 0.37
N THR A 178 14.93 15.46 1.25
CA THR A 178 14.41 14.36 2.08
C THR A 178 13.77 13.26 1.22
N ALA A 179 12.98 13.65 0.21
CA ALA A 179 12.37 12.71 -0.73
C ALA A 179 13.41 11.95 -1.56
N LYS A 180 14.47 12.64 -2.01
CA LYS A 180 15.61 12.03 -2.70
C LYS A 180 16.32 10.98 -1.82
N GLY A 181 16.56 11.31 -0.55
CA GLY A 181 17.13 10.37 0.41
C GLY A 181 16.26 9.13 0.67
N LEU A 182 14.94 9.30 0.72
CA LEU A 182 13.99 8.19 0.83
C LEU A 182 13.99 7.30 -0.41
N GLN A 183 14.07 7.91 -1.60
CA GLN A 183 14.15 7.17 -2.86
C GLN A 183 15.42 6.33 -2.96
N THR A 184 16.58 6.87 -2.55
CA THR A 184 17.82 6.11 -2.47
C THR A 184 17.72 4.93 -1.51
N LYS A 185 17.11 5.12 -0.32
CA LYS A 185 16.89 4.03 0.64
C LYS A 185 15.96 2.94 0.07
N LEU A 186 14.94 3.32 -0.68
CA LEU A 186 14.04 2.37 -1.34
C LEU A 186 14.79 1.54 -2.39
N GLU A 187 15.68 2.16 -3.16
CA GLU A 187 16.53 1.48 -4.13
C GLU A 187 17.52 0.52 -3.45
N GLU A 188 18.13 0.91 -2.33
CA GLU A 188 18.99 0.03 -1.53
C GLU A 188 18.24 -1.17 -0.97
N VAL A 189 17.08 -0.96 -0.34
CA VAL A 189 16.24 -2.05 0.19
C VAL A 189 15.81 -2.99 -0.92
N ASN A 190 15.44 -2.47 -2.09
CA ASN A 190 15.09 -3.31 -3.24
C ASN A 190 16.28 -4.16 -3.72
N ARG A 191 17.48 -3.59 -3.75
CA ARG A 191 18.71 -4.34 -4.08
C ARG A 191 18.98 -5.44 -3.06
N GLU A 192 18.94 -5.14 -1.76
CA GLU A 192 19.13 -6.14 -0.70
C GLU A 192 18.10 -7.26 -0.79
N TRP A 193 16.84 -6.93 -1.09
CA TRP A 193 15.79 -7.91 -1.26
C TRP A 193 16.06 -8.82 -2.48
N GLN A 194 16.52 -8.27 -3.59
CA GLN A 194 16.90 -9.05 -4.78
C GLN A 194 18.08 -9.99 -4.52
N GLU A 195 19.11 -9.52 -3.81
CA GLU A 195 20.26 -10.33 -3.40
C GLU A 195 19.83 -11.46 -2.46
N LEU A 196 19.00 -11.16 -1.46
CA LEU A 196 18.46 -12.14 -0.54
C LEU A 196 17.59 -13.17 -1.26
N ASN A 197 16.70 -12.74 -2.14
CA ASN A 197 15.83 -13.62 -2.92
C ASN A 197 16.64 -14.55 -3.83
N THR A 198 17.70 -14.03 -4.46
CA THR A 198 18.64 -14.83 -5.26
C THR A 198 19.35 -15.86 -4.38
N SER A 199 19.84 -15.46 -3.21
CA SER A 199 20.52 -16.37 -2.26
C SER A 199 19.58 -17.47 -1.74
N ILE A 200 18.33 -17.12 -1.41
CA ILE A 200 17.32 -18.10 -0.98
C ILE A 200 17.02 -19.07 -2.12
N THR A 201 16.85 -18.57 -3.34
CA THR A 201 16.55 -19.40 -4.51
C THR A 201 17.69 -20.38 -4.78
N ASP A 202 18.94 -19.93 -4.72
CA ASP A 202 20.15 -20.75 -4.92
C ASP A 202 20.30 -21.84 -3.82
N LYS A 203 20.03 -21.47 -2.56
CA LYS A 203 19.97 -22.43 -1.45
C LYS A 203 18.82 -23.43 -1.59
N LEU A 204 17.68 -23.02 -2.14
CA LEU A 204 16.56 -23.92 -2.40
C LEU A 204 16.86 -24.88 -3.56
N SER A 205 17.55 -24.44 -4.61
CA SER A 205 17.99 -25.36 -5.68
C SER A 205 18.94 -26.43 -5.16
N THR A 206 19.88 -26.07 -4.30
CA THR A 206 20.81 -27.04 -3.70
C THR A 206 20.13 -28.03 -2.74
N ILE A 207 19.04 -27.64 -2.08
CA ILE A 207 18.21 -28.56 -1.28
C ILE A 207 17.41 -29.53 -2.18
N LYS A 208 16.96 -29.07 -3.35
CA LYS A 208 16.21 -29.90 -4.30
C LYS A 208 17.06 -31.04 -4.90
N ASP A 209 18.38 -30.87 -4.92
CA ASP A 209 19.35 -31.85 -5.42
C ASP A 209 19.88 -32.79 -4.32
N GLY A 210 19.34 -32.69 -3.09
CA GLY A 210 19.69 -33.60 -2.00
C GLY A 210 19.20 -35.02 -2.27
N LYS A 211 20.11 -36.01 -2.17
CA LYS A 211 19.77 -37.43 -2.33
C LYS A 211 18.66 -37.82 -1.35
N SER A 212 17.64 -38.49 -1.87
CA SER A 212 16.60 -39.11 -1.05
C SER A 212 17.19 -40.17 -0.12
N ALA A 213 16.50 -40.47 0.98
CA ALA A 213 16.94 -41.50 1.94
C ALA A 213 17.14 -42.89 1.29
N TYR A 214 16.39 -43.19 0.22
CA TYR A 214 16.57 -44.40 -0.58
C TYR A 214 17.83 -44.35 -1.45
N GLU A 215 18.14 -43.21 -2.07
CA GLU A 215 19.39 -43.04 -2.82
C GLU A 215 20.62 -43.16 -1.91
N LEU A 216 20.56 -42.59 -0.70
CA LEU A 216 21.59 -42.80 0.31
C LEU A 216 21.70 -44.28 0.74
N ALA A 217 20.57 -44.96 0.93
CA ALA A 217 20.58 -46.40 1.26
C ALA A 217 21.25 -47.23 0.16
N LYS A 218 21.00 -46.92 -1.13
CA LYS A 218 21.68 -47.54 -2.27
C LYS A 218 23.18 -47.30 -2.26
N GLU A 219 23.63 -46.06 -2.02
CA GLU A 219 25.06 -45.75 -1.91
C GLU A 219 25.75 -46.50 -0.77
N HIS A 220 25.02 -46.76 0.32
CA HIS A 220 25.49 -47.55 1.45
C HIS A 220 25.26 -49.06 1.30
N GLY A 221 24.95 -49.54 0.09
CA GLY A 221 24.95 -50.97 -0.23
C GLY A 221 23.59 -51.67 -0.17
N TYR A 222 22.48 -50.93 -0.06
CA TYR A 222 21.15 -51.50 -0.20
C TYR A 222 20.87 -51.93 -1.65
N ILE A 223 20.50 -53.19 -1.84
CA ILE A 223 20.16 -53.76 -3.14
C ILE A 223 18.68 -54.13 -3.10
N GLY A 224 17.85 -53.34 -3.78
CA GLY A 224 16.40 -53.50 -3.82
C GLY A 224 15.72 -52.28 -4.42
N THR A 225 14.43 -52.41 -4.74
CA THR A 225 13.54 -51.34 -5.21
C THR A 225 13.14 -50.39 -4.09
N THR A 226 12.57 -49.23 -4.44
CA THR A 226 12.11 -48.24 -3.45
C THR A 226 11.01 -48.82 -2.56
N GLU A 227 10.14 -49.63 -3.15
CA GLU A 227 9.02 -50.30 -2.49
C GLU A 227 9.52 -51.34 -1.47
N GLU A 228 10.54 -52.12 -1.84
CA GLU A 228 11.20 -53.06 -0.92
C GLU A 228 11.92 -52.33 0.23
N TRP A 229 12.51 -51.17 -0.05
CA TRP A 229 13.15 -50.35 0.98
C TRP A 229 12.12 -49.80 1.96
N LEU A 230 11.02 -49.23 1.49
CA LEU A 230 9.93 -48.77 2.35
C LEU A 230 9.33 -49.91 3.19
N ALA A 231 9.18 -51.10 2.61
CA ALA A 231 8.70 -52.27 3.34
C ALA A 231 9.66 -52.69 4.47
N SER A 232 10.97 -52.54 4.27
CA SER A 232 11.99 -52.84 5.29
C SER A 232 11.96 -51.90 6.50
N LEU A 233 11.43 -50.68 6.35
CA LEU A 233 11.35 -49.68 7.43
C LEU A 233 10.19 -49.91 8.40
N LYS A 234 9.25 -50.81 8.09
CA LYS A 234 8.16 -51.16 8.99
C LYS A 234 8.69 -52.09 10.09
N GLY A 235 8.76 -51.58 11.33
CA GLY A 235 9.01 -52.40 12.50
C GLY A 235 7.91 -53.43 12.75
N VAL A 236 8.24 -54.50 13.47
CA VAL A 236 7.24 -55.50 13.93
C VAL A 236 6.18 -54.82 14.80
N LYS A 237 4.91 -55.14 14.55
CA LYS A 237 3.81 -54.77 15.43
C LYS A 237 4.07 -55.41 16.80
N GLY A 238 3.97 -54.64 17.89
CA GLY A 238 4.08 -55.21 19.25
C GLY A 238 2.96 -56.23 19.51
N ASP A 239 3.31 -57.32 20.19
CA ASP A 239 2.35 -58.37 20.54
C ASP A 239 1.26 -57.83 21.47
N THR A 240 0.03 -58.24 21.20
CA THR A 240 -1.20 -57.86 21.90
C THR A 240 -1.13 -58.14 23.41
N GLY A 241 -1.41 -57.13 24.24
CA GLY A 241 -1.40 -57.20 25.71
C GLY A 241 -2.57 -57.98 26.33
N TRP A 242 -2.74 -59.25 25.98
CA TRP A 242 -3.72 -60.15 26.61
C TRP A 242 -3.03 -61.11 27.58
N LEU A 243 -3.68 -61.41 28.71
CA LEU A 243 -3.23 -62.46 29.62
C LEU A 243 -3.20 -63.80 28.86
N SER A 244 -2.09 -64.53 28.93
CA SER A 244 -2.03 -65.88 28.34
C SER A 244 -2.89 -66.85 29.15
N LEU A 245 -3.71 -67.68 28.51
CA LEU A 245 -4.53 -68.69 29.19
C LEU A 245 -3.72 -69.98 29.39
N VAL A 246 -3.62 -70.44 30.64
CA VAL A 246 -2.93 -71.68 31.02
C VAL A 246 -3.94 -72.61 31.68
N ASN A 247 -4.26 -73.73 31.03
CA ASN A 247 -5.19 -74.72 31.58
C ASN A 247 -4.42 -75.81 32.35
N HIS A 248 -4.86 -76.07 33.57
CA HIS A 248 -4.33 -77.11 34.45
C HIS A 248 -5.31 -78.30 34.53
N GLY A 249 -4.76 -79.49 34.74
CA GLY A 249 -5.55 -80.67 35.09
C GLY A 249 -5.94 -80.67 36.57
N THR A 250 -6.73 -81.67 36.99
CA THR A 250 -7.17 -81.82 38.39
C THR A 250 -6.09 -82.38 39.33
N ALA A 251 -4.96 -82.86 38.78
CA ALA A 251 -3.84 -83.41 39.54
C ALA A 251 -2.77 -82.36 39.94
N ASP A 252 -2.78 -81.18 39.29
CA ASP A 252 -1.82 -80.12 39.57
C ASP A 252 -2.29 -79.26 40.75
N THR A 253 -2.07 -79.75 41.96
CA THR A 253 -2.57 -79.10 43.18
C THR A 253 -1.59 -78.12 43.80
N THR A 254 -0.39 -77.95 43.22
CA THR A 254 0.66 -77.07 43.75
C THR A 254 1.39 -76.36 42.61
N PHE A 255 1.18 -75.05 42.47
CA PHE A 255 1.71 -74.30 41.32
C PHE A 255 2.20 -72.89 41.68
N ALA A 256 3.22 -72.41 40.97
CA ALA A 256 3.70 -71.03 41.06
C ALA A 256 3.12 -70.21 39.91
N LEU A 257 2.14 -69.35 40.19
CA LEU A 257 1.44 -68.54 39.19
C LEU A 257 2.44 -67.71 38.38
N THR A 258 2.31 -67.77 37.06
CA THR A 258 3.10 -66.93 36.17
C THR A 258 2.46 -65.55 36.04
N PRO A 259 3.25 -64.46 36.06
CA PRO A 259 2.70 -63.12 35.90
C PRO A 259 2.10 -62.94 34.51
N ASN A 260 1.02 -62.18 34.45
CA ASN A 260 0.27 -61.83 33.24
C ASN A 260 -0.27 -63.06 32.47
N ALA A 261 -0.67 -64.09 33.22
CA ALA A 261 -1.38 -65.27 32.73
C ALA A 261 -2.61 -65.60 33.60
N MET A 262 -3.64 -66.15 32.97
CA MET A 262 -4.83 -66.71 33.64
C MET A 262 -4.65 -68.22 33.77
N HIS A 263 -4.50 -68.69 35.00
CA HIS A 263 -4.34 -70.12 35.30
C HIS A 263 -5.69 -70.76 35.69
N VAL A 264 -6.16 -71.73 34.91
CA VAL A 264 -7.50 -72.32 35.10
C VAL A 264 -7.41 -73.78 35.51
N TRP A 265 -8.00 -74.11 36.65
CA TRP A 265 -8.19 -75.47 37.15
C TRP A 265 -9.64 -75.93 36.99
N GLY A 266 -9.82 -77.21 36.72
CA GLY A 266 -11.11 -77.89 36.83
C GLY A 266 -11.51 -78.13 38.30
N GLU A 267 -12.22 -79.24 38.55
CA GLU A 267 -12.62 -79.62 39.92
C GLU A 267 -11.40 -80.03 40.76
N VAL A 268 -11.08 -79.25 41.79
CA VAL A 268 -9.95 -79.49 42.70
C VAL A 268 -10.36 -79.39 44.16
N ALA A 269 -10.10 -80.43 44.95
CA ALA A 269 -10.41 -80.44 46.39
C ALA A 269 -9.38 -79.68 47.23
N GLN A 270 -8.13 -79.59 46.77
CA GLN A 270 -7.05 -78.88 47.42
C GLN A 270 -6.20 -78.17 46.38
N LEU A 271 -5.84 -76.92 46.65
CA LEU A 271 -5.02 -76.11 45.74
C LEU A 271 -4.06 -75.24 46.56
N THR A 272 -2.76 -75.31 46.26
CA THR A 272 -1.71 -74.55 46.91
C THR A 272 -0.99 -73.71 45.87
N LEU A 273 -1.09 -72.38 45.97
CA LEU A 273 -0.50 -71.48 44.98
C LEU A 273 0.58 -70.60 45.60
N THR A 274 1.62 -70.31 44.82
CA THR A 274 2.63 -69.29 45.11
C THR A 274 2.72 -68.28 43.97
N LEU A 275 3.35 -67.14 44.19
CA LEU A 275 3.61 -66.16 43.13
C LEU A 275 4.97 -66.46 42.49
N GLY A 276 4.99 -66.60 41.16
CA GLY A 276 6.22 -66.69 40.38
C GLY A 276 7.03 -65.39 40.39
N ALA A 277 8.20 -65.40 39.74
CA ALA A 277 9.05 -64.21 39.65
C ALA A 277 8.36 -63.12 38.79
N PRO A 278 8.34 -61.85 39.25
CA PRO A 278 7.73 -60.76 38.50
C PRO A 278 8.54 -60.40 37.24
N MET A 279 7.85 -60.01 36.17
CA MET A 279 8.44 -59.43 34.98
C MET A 279 8.87 -57.98 35.24
N PRO A 280 10.09 -57.58 34.83
CA PRO A 280 10.56 -56.21 35.00
C PRO A 280 9.81 -55.24 34.08
N ASN A 281 9.64 -54.00 34.55
CA ASN A 281 9.11 -52.86 33.77
C ASN A 281 7.66 -53.03 33.25
N VAL A 282 6.89 -53.98 33.81
CA VAL A 282 5.46 -54.16 33.53
C VAL A 282 4.69 -54.37 34.83
N VAL A 283 3.39 -54.09 34.82
CA VAL A 283 2.50 -54.51 35.92
C VAL A 283 2.42 -56.04 35.89
N ASN A 284 2.46 -56.66 37.07
CA ASN A 284 2.36 -58.10 37.23
C ASN A 284 1.02 -58.44 37.87
N GLU A 285 0.13 -59.03 37.08
CA GLU A 285 -1.12 -59.62 37.55
C GLU A 285 -0.98 -61.14 37.62
N TYR A 286 -1.33 -61.75 38.74
CA TYR A 286 -1.42 -63.20 38.86
C TYR A 286 -2.89 -63.58 38.98
N ALA A 287 -3.42 -64.20 37.93
CA ALA A 287 -4.83 -64.55 37.85
C ALA A 287 -5.02 -66.07 37.87
N PHE A 288 -6.06 -66.53 38.57
CA PHE A 288 -6.42 -67.94 38.56
C PHE A 288 -7.91 -68.18 38.70
N GLU A 289 -8.37 -69.34 38.22
CA GLU A 289 -9.72 -69.85 38.33
C GLU A 289 -9.71 -71.31 38.78
N PHE A 290 -10.64 -71.72 39.63
CA PHE A 290 -10.84 -73.12 39.99
C PHE A 290 -12.30 -73.46 40.24
N GLN A 291 -12.66 -74.72 40.09
CA GLN A 291 -13.98 -75.26 40.43
C GLN A 291 -13.87 -76.09 41.72
N SER A 292 -14.74 -75.82 42.69
CA SER A 292 -14.88 -76.69 43.86
C SER A 292 -15.71 -77.93 43.52
N PRO A 293 -15.27 -79.13 43.95
CA PRO A 293 -16.05 -80.36 43.83
C PRO A 293 -17.21 -80.37 44.85
N ALA A 294 -17.79 -81.54 45.14
CA ALA A 294 -18.87 -81.70 46.13
C ALA A 294 -18.49 -81.26 47.57
N THR A 295 -17.21 -80.99 47.83
CA THR A 295 -16.70 -80.36 49.05
C THR A 295 -15.99 -79.05 48.71
N PRO A 296 -16.01 -78.03 49.59
CA PRO A 296 -15.25 -76.80 49.36
C PRO A 296 -13.76 -77.06 49.12
N THR A 297 -13.19 -76.41 48.10
CA THR A 297 -11.74 -76.48 47.86
C THR A 297 -10.97 -75.88 49.04
N ASN A 298 -9.98 -76.61 49.54
CA ASN A 298 -9.01 -76.09 50.48
C ASN A 298 -7.92 -75.31 49.73
N LEU A 299 -8.09 -73.98 49.64
CA LEU A 299 -7.17 -73.07 48.96
C LEU A 299 -6.11 -72.54 49.93
N SER A 300 -4.84 -72.81 49.64
CA SER A 300 -3.68 -72.29 50.35
C SER A 300 -2.93 -71.28 49.48
N LEU A 301 -2.76 -70.06 49.99
CA LEU A 301 -2.08 -68.94 49.33
C LEU A 301 -0.93 -68.42 50.20
N PRO A 302 0.02 -67.64 49.65
CA PRO A 302 1.09 -67.05 50.43
C PRO A 302 0.54 -66.13 51.53
N ALA A 303 1.03 -66.28 52.75
CA ALA A 303 0.62 -65.46 53.91
C ALA A 303 0.94 -63.96 53.74
N THR A 304 1.76 -63.60 52.76
CA THR A 304 2.10 -62.22 52.40
C THR A 304 0.99 -61.49 51.64
N LEU A 305 -0.01 -62.21 51.12
CA LEU A 305 -1.13 -61.62 50.40
C LEU A 305 -2.12 -60.95 51.35
N LYS A 306 -2.66 -59.81 50.92
CA LYS A 306 -3.71 -59.08 51.64
C LYS A 306 -5.03 -59.21 50.89
N TRP A 307 -6.07 -59.66 51.58
CA TRP A 307 -7.43 -59.67 51.02
C TRP A 307 -7.96 -58.26 50.87
N TYR A 308 -8.52 -57.94 49.72
CA TYR A 308 -9.20 -56.66 49.50
C TYR A 308 -10.32 -56.46 50.53
N ASN A 309 -10.39 -55.26 51.11
CA ASN A 309 -11.33 -54.90 52.18
C ASN A 309 -11.30 -55.84 53.40
N ASN A 310 -10.20 -56.56 53.65
CA ASN A 310 -10.09 -57.58 54.71
C ASN A 310 -11.18 -58.68 54.63
N TYR A 311 -11.76 -58.88 53.44
CA TYR A 311 -12.79 -59.89 53.22
C TYR A 311 -12.17 -61.15 52.61
N THR A 312 -12.19 -62.25 53.37
CA THR A 312 -11.83 -63.57 52.87
C THR A 312 -13.12 -64.30 52.46
N PRO A 313 -13.32 -64.58 51.16
CA PRO A 313 -14.51 -65.27 50.70
C PRO A 313 -14.54 -66.70 51.25
N THR A 314 -15.72 -67.14 51.68
CA THR A 314 -15.95 -68.55 52.03
C THR A 314 -16.13 -69.36 50.75
N ILE A 315 -15.21 -70.29 50.50
CA ILE A 315 -15.30 -71.22 49.36
C ILE A 315 -16.43 -72.21 49.63
N ARG A 316 -17.30 -72.42 48.63
CA ARG A 316 -18.48 -73.30 48.70
C ARG A 316 -18.34 -74.48 47.74
N ALA A 317 -18.89 -75.62 48.14
CA ALA A 317 -18.94 -76.81 47.30
C ALA A 317 -19.69 -76.55 45.99
N GLY A 318 -19.21 -77.13 44.89
CA GLY A 318 -19.82 -77.05 43.56
C GLY A 318 -19.75 -75.66 42.92
N LYS A 319 -19.02 -74.71 43.49
CA LYS A 319 -18.90 -73.34 42.98
C LYS A 319 -17.56 -73.06 42.31
N ARG A 320 -17.59 -72.19 41.32
CA ARG A 320 -16.41 -71.71 40.60
C ARG A 320 -15.93 -70.41 41.18
N TYR A 321 -14.62 -70.24 41.29
CA TYR A 321 -14.00 -69.03 41.82
C TYR A 321 -12.93 -68.54 40.87
N GLN A 322 -12.89 -67.22 40.67
CA GLN A 322 -11.82 -66.54 39.95
C GLN A 322 -11.20 -65.48 40.85
N ALA A 323 -9.88 -65.37 40.78
CA ALA A 323 -9.09 -64.45 41.56
C ALA A 323 -8.09 -63.68 40.68
N SER A 324 -7.82 -62.45 41.10
CA SER A 324 -6.74 -61.62 40.57
C SER A 324 -5.91 -61.08 41.72
N ILE A 325 -4.59 -61.12 41.53
CA ILE A 325 -3.60 -60.62 42.48
C ILE A 325 -2.75 -59.57 41.78
N VAL A 326 -2.80 -58.33 42.29
CA VAL A 326 -1.94 -57.22 41.85
C VAL A 326 -1.39 -56.52 43.08
N ASN A 327 -0.09 -56.22 43.09
CA ASN A 327 0.59 -55.53 44.20
C ASN A 327 0.37 -56.20 45.57
N ASN A 328 0.44 -57.54 45.63
CA ASN A 328 0.18 -58.37 46.82
C ASN A 328 -1.23 -58.22 47.43
N VAL A 329 -2.19 -57.66 46.69
CA VAL A 329 -3.60 -57.61 47.09
C VAL A 329 -4.38 -58.60 46.23
N ILE A 330 -5.15 -59.47 46.88
CA ILE A 330 -6.01 -60.44 46.21
C ILE A 330 -7.48 -60.04 46.30
N ILE A 331 -8.16 -60.13 45.16
CA ILE A 331 -9.62 -60.12 45.04
C ILE A 331 -10.01 -61.48 44.48
N MET A 332 -10.96 -62.17 45.12
CA MET A 332 -11.52 -63.43 44.62
C MET A 332 -13.03 -63.42 44.77
N GLY A 333 -13.73 -63.88 43.75
CA GLY A 333 -15.20 -63.95 43.72
C GLY A 333 -15.69 -65.28 43.17
N GLU A 334 -16.89 -65.65 43.57
CA GLU A 334 -17.64 -66.73 42.91
C GLU A 334 -18.05 -66.24 41.51
N VAL A 335 -17.86 -67.08 40.50
CA VAL A 335 -18.26 -66.81 39.12
C VAL A 335 -19.43 -67.74 38.78
N GLU A 336 -20.51 -67.17 38.23
CA GLU A 336 -21.71 -67.93 37.82
C GLU A 336 -21.44 -68.95 36.71
#